data_AF-A0A9E1IEQ1-F1
#
_entry.id   AF-A0A9E1IEQ1-F1
#
_cell.length_a   1.000
_cell.length_b   1.000
_cell.length_c   1.000
_cell.angle_alpha   90.00
_cell.angle_beta   90.00
_cell.angle_gamma   90.00
#
_symmetry.space_group_name_H-M   'P 1'
#
loop_
_entity.id
_entity.type
_entity.pdbx_description
1 polymer ?
#
loop_
_entity_poly.entity_id
_entity_poly.type
_entity_poly.pdbx_seq_one_letter_code
_entity_poly.pdbx_strand_id
1 'polypeptide(L)'
;MAFEHTLRRLNPFEGLCLTASDLQDEQLYHRRTLHRHSLFMHGFGVVQGLSVELEQKKKRYTAVIKSGYGITREGQGVQLKHDGIVPLEVPKQDGEYMLWLFHVEKPDAESQRPVYDTNETRESRVTEGAAPRLHPFEDEFPDGIALCRINVRLGRMVQ
;
A
#
# COMPACT_ATOMS: atom_id res chain seq x y z
N MET A 1 14.37 7.59 4.04
CA MET A 1 13.36 7.70 5.13
C MET A 1 12.41 8.87 4.84
N ALA A 2 11.12 8.79 5.20
CA ALA A 2 10.11 9.84 4.91
C ALA A 2 10.48 11.28 5.34
N PHE A 3 11.49 11.43 6.20
CA PHE A 3 11.99 12.71 6.73
C PHE A 3 13.13 13.36 5.93
N GLU A 4 13.74 12.65 4.97
CA GLU A 4 14.91 13.16 4.23
C GLU A 4 14.52 14.18 3.15
N HIS A 5 13.26 14.20 2.73
CA HIS A 5 12.79 15.09 1.68
C HIS A 5 12.29 16.42 2.25
N THR A 6 13.01 17.50 1.95
CA THR A 6 12.48 18.86 2.14
C THR A 6 11.20 19.02 1.32
N LEU A 7 10.09 19.37 1.96
CA LEU A 7 8.85 19.68 1.25
C LEU A 7 9.04 20.95 0.42
N ARG A 8 8.79 20.84 -0.88
CA ARG A 8 8.78 21.96 -1.83
C ARG A 8 7.37 22.04 -2.40
N ARG A 9 6.77 23.22 -2.33
CA ARG A 9 5.45 23.50 -2.91
C ARG A 9 5.62 24.26 -4.20
N LEU A 10 4.75 24.03 -5.19
CA LEU A 10 4.70 24.85 -6.38
C LEU A 10 4.40 26.31 -6.00
N ASN A 11 5.13 27.26 -6.59
CA ASN A 11 4.91 28.69 -6.40
C ASN A 11 4.50 29.32 -7.74
N PRO A 12 3.23 29.17 -8.16
CA PRO A 12 2.79 29.67 -9.45
C PRO A 12 2.80 31.21 -9.49
N PHE A 13 3.08 31.76 -10.68
CA PHE A 13 3.07 33.20 -10.95
C PHE A 13 2.40 33.47 -12.31
N GLU A 14 2.00 34.71 -12.55
CA GLU A 14 1.34 35.09 -13.80
C GLU A 14 2.26 34.87 -15.01
N GLY A 15 1.75 34.16 -16.02
CA GLY A 15 2.52 33.78 -17.21
C GLY A 15 3.29 32.46 -17.07
N LEU A 16 3.26 31.79 -15.91
CA LEU A 16 3.80 30.43 -15.79
C LEU A 16 2.93 29.44 -16.58
N CYS A 17 3.55 28.69 -17.49
CA CYS A 17 2.90 27.58 -18.18
C CYS A 17 2.99 26.32 -17.33
N LEU A 18 1.83 25.79 -16.88
CA LEU A 18 1.77 24.57 -16.09
C LEU A 18 1.79 23.33 -16.98
N THR A 19 2.57 22.34 -16.54
CA THR A 19 2.69 21.03 -17.17
C THR A 19 2.14 19.93 -16.27
N ALA A 20 2.04 18.71 -16.81
CA ALA A 20 1.65 17.55 -16.02
C ALA A 20 2.60 17.28 -14.84
N SER A 21 3.90 17.56 -14.99
CA SER A 21 4.86 17.40 -13.89
C SER A 21 4.63 18.40 -12.75
N ASP A 22 4.24 19.64 -13.05
CA ASP A 22 3.95 20.63 -12.00
C ASP A 22 2.74 20.21 -11.16
N LEU A 23 1.70 19.66 -11.81
CA LEU A 23 0.53 19.12 -11.13
C LEU A 23 0.87 17.85 -10.33
N GLN A 24 1.78 17.03 -10.83
CA GLN A 24 2.25 15.84 -10.11
C GLN A 24 3.06 16.24 -8.86
N ASP A 25 3.91 17.26 -8.97
CA ASP A 25 4.67 17.78 -7.84
C ASP A 25 3.75 18.34 -6.74
N GLU A 26 2.67 19.05 -7.12
CA GLU A 26 1.68 19.54 -6.17
C GLU A 26 0.94 18.38 -5.47
N GLN A 27 0.56 17.32 -6.19
CA GLN A 27 -0.04 16.11 -5.61
C GLN A 27 0.93 15.43 -4.62
N LEU A 28 2.21 15.27 -5.01
CA LEU A 28 3.23 14.69 -4.14
C LEU A 28 3.46 15.54 -2.89
N TYR A 29 3.48 16.87 -3.01
CA TYR A 29 3.58 17.77 -1.87
C TYR A 29 2.43 17.56 -0.86
N HIS A 30 1.19 17.52 -1.34
CA HIS A 30 0.02 17.28 -0.48
C HIS A 30 0.05 15.91 0.18
N ARG A 31 0.35 14.85 -0.58
CA ARG A 31 0.47 13.49 -0.05
C ARG A 31 1.54 13.38 1.04
N ARG A 32 2.74 13.92 0.80
CA ARG A 32 3.82 13.93 1.79
C ARG A 32 3.47 14.75 3.03
N THR A 33 2.73 15.84 2.87
CA THR A 33 2.23 16.63 4.00
C THR A 33 1.27 15.81 4.86
N LEU A 34 0.34 15.07 4.25
CA LEU A 34 -0.57 14.17 4.96
C LEU A 34 0.19 13.02 5.64
N HIS A 35 1.18 12.43 4.96
CA HIS A 35 2.01 11.37 5.55
C HIS A 35 2.71 11.86 6.81
N ARG A 36 3.33 13.05 6.76
CA ARG A 36 3.95 13.67 7.93
C ARG A 36 2.94 13.93 9.04
N HIS A 37 1.76 14.46 8.71
CA HIS A 37 0.72 14.69 9.70
C HIS A 37 0.34 13.38 10.42
N SER A 38 0.03 12.33 9.67
CA SER A 38 -0.31 11.02 10.23
C SER A 38 0.79 10.47 11.12
N LEU A 39 2.04 10.54 10.67
CA LEU A 39 3.18 9.99 11.40
C LEU A 39 3.44 10.72 12.72
N PHE A 40 3.36 12.05 12.74
CA PHE A 40 3.64 12.84 13.94
C PHE A 40 2.46 12.92 14.92
N MET A 41 1.23 12.73 14.45
CA MET A 41 0.02 12.86 15.29
C MET A 41 -0.60 11.53 15.71
N HIS A 42 -0.41 10.46 14.94
CA HIS A 42 -1.15 9.21 15.12
C HIS A 42 -0.25 7.96 15.23
N GLY A 43 1.05 8.08 14.98
CA GLY A 43 1.96 6.93 14.97
C GLY A 43 1.73 6.00 13.77
N PHE A 44 2.19 4.75 13.86
CA PHE A 44 2.06 3.75 12.80
C PHE A 44 1.52 2.43 13.35
N GLY A 45 0.94 1.61 12.46
CA GLY A 45 0.34 0.32 12.77
C GLY A 45 -1.12 0.21 12.33
N VAL A 46 -1.81 -0.81 12.84
CA VAL A 46 -3.24 -1.01 12.61
C VAL A 46 -4.01 -0.01 13.46
N VAL A 47 -4.88 0.78 12.81
CA VAL A 47 -5.73 1.78 13.49
C VAL A 47 -7.10 1.17 13.79
N GLN A 48 -7.69 0.48 12.82
CA GLN A 48 -9.01 -0.13 12.96
C GLN A 48 -9.15 -1.35 12.04
N GLY A 49 -9.73 -2.44 12.55
CA GLY A 49 -9.99 -3.64 11.76
C GLY A 49 -8.70 -4.37 11.40
N LEU A 50 -8.55 -4.79 10.14
CA LEU A 50 -7.37 -5.51 9.63
C LEU A 50 -6.98 -6.77 10.41
N SER A 51 -7.93 -7.37 11.12
CA SER A 51 -7.71 -8.66 11.78
C SER A 51 -7.55 -9.75 10.73
N VAL A 52 -6.66 -10.71 11.02
CA VAL A 52 -6.36 -11.81 10.12
C VAL A 52 -6.86 -13.12 10.72
N GLU A 53 -7.68 -13.84 9.96
CA GLU A 53 -8.15 -15.18 10.27
C GLU A 53 -7.49 -16.16 9.30
N LEU A 54 -6.83 -17.20 9.81
CA LEU A 54 -6.22 -18.24 8.98
C LEU A 54 -7.20 -19.39 8.80
N GLU A 55 -7.58 -19.66 7.56
CA GLU A 55 -8.43 -20.79 7.18
C GLU A 55 -7.64 -21.83 6.40
N GLN A 56 -7.88 -23.11 6.69
CA GLN A 56 -7.37 -24.22 5.89
C GLN A 56 -8.52 -24.83 5.07
N LYS A 57 -8.48 -24.70 3.74
CA LYS A 57 -9.46 -25.33 2.84
C LYS A 57 -8.76 -26.24 1.84
N LYS A 58 -9.12 -27.53 1.84
CA LYS A 58 -8.68 -28.54 0.86
C LYS A 58 -7.16 -28.54 0.60
N LYS A 59 -6.34 -28.53 1.66
CA LYS A 59 -4.86 -28.49 1.64
C LYS A 59 -4.22 -27.16 1.17
N ARG A 60 -5.00 -26.10 0.97
CA ARG A 60 -4.50 -24.74 0.78
C ARG A 60 -4.76 -23.91 2.04
N TYR A 61 -3.81 -23.06 2.39
CA TYR A 61 -3.95 -22.10 3.46
C TYR A 61 -4.37 -20.76 2.88
N THR A 62 -5.29 -20.09 3.56
CA THR A 62 -5.85 -18.82 3.12
C THR A 62 -5.92 -17.89 4.31
N ALA A 63 -5.39 -16.68 4.16
CA ALA A 63 -5.59 -15.61 5.13
C ALA A 63 -6.82 -14.79 4.72
N VAL A 64 -7.80 -14.70 5.61
CA VAL A 64 -8.94 -13.80 5.49
C VAL A 64 -8.60 -12.55 6.30
N ILE A 65 -8.38 -11.44 5.61
CA ILE A 65 -8.07 -10.15 6.21
C ILE A 65 -9.36 -9.35 6.27
N LYS A 66 -9.82 -9.00 7.48
CA LYS A 66 -11.01 -8.16 7.64
C LYS A 66 -10.74 -6.74 7.13
N SER A 67 -11.76 -6.12 6.57
CA SER A 67 -11.72 -4.71 6.18
C SER A 67 -11.25 -3.81 7.33
N GLY A 68 -10.55 -2.74 6.98
CA GLY A 68 -9.94 -1.87 7.98
C GLY A 68 -8.95 -0.87 7.42
N TYR A 69 -8.25 -0.21 8.33
CA TYR A 69 -7.33 0.87 8.05
C TYR A 69 -6.11 0.81 8.96
N GLY A 70 -4.96 1.15 8.41
CA GLY A 70 -3.74 1.37 9.18
C GLY A 70 -2.83 2.39 8.54
N ILE A 71 -1.75 2.70 9.23
CA ILE A 71 -0.76 3.71 8.87
C ILE A 71 0.61 3.03 8.82
N THR A 72 1.35 3.22 7.72
CA THR A 72 2.71 2.67 7.56
C THR A 72 3.71 3.47 8.40
N ARG A 73 4.96 2.96 8.54
CA ARG A 73 6.03 3.71 9.23
C ARG A 73 6.45 4.97 8.49
N GLU A 74 6.07 5.09 7.22
CA GLU A 74 6.24 6.30 6.42
C GLU A 74 5.08 7.30 6.55
N GLY A 75 4.05 6.97 7.33
CA GLY A 75 2.86 7.81 7.53
C GLY A 75 1.78 7.66 6.45
N GLN A 76 1.96 6.73 5.51
CA GLN A 76 0.99 6.47 4.46
C GLN A 76 -0.22 5.70 5.01
N GLY A 77 -1.42 6.15 4.66
CA GLY A 77 -2.65 5.42 4.97
C GLY A 77 -2.86 4.24 4.03
N VAL A 78 -3.22 3.08 4.57
CA VAL A 78 -3.61 1.91 3.79
C VAL A 78 -5.00 1.47 4.21
N GLN A 79 -5.93 1.49 3.26
CA GLN A 79 -7.32 1.09 3.48
C GLN A 79 -7.64 -0.19 2.73
N LEU A 80 -8.13 -1.20 3.47
CA LEU A 80 -8.75 -2.38 2.89
C LEU A 80 -10.27 -2.23 2.97
N LYS A 81 -10.91 -1.91 1.85
CA LYS A 81 -12.35 -1.55 1.78
C LYS A 81 -13.29 -2.72 2.08
N HIS A 82 -12.90 -3.93 1.71
CA HIS A 82 -13.68 -5.15 1.88
C HIS A 82 -12.78 -6.27 2.36
N ASP A 83 -13.37 -7.28 3.00
CA ASP A 83 -12.62 -8.46 3.44
C ASP A 83 -11.87 -9.09 2.27
N GLY A 84 -10.56 -9.23 2.45
CA GLY A 84 -9.63 -9.75 1.44
C GLY A 84 -9.31 -11.20 1.72
N ILE A 85 -9.47 -12.07 0.71
CA ILE A 85 -9.07 -13.47 0.79
C ILE A 85 -7.75 -13.63 0.06
N VAL A 86 -6.70 -13.98 0.79
CA VAL A 86 -5.34 -14.12 0.27
C VAL A 86 -4.95 -15.58 0.31
N PRO A 87 -4.82 -16.26 -0.84
CA PRO A 87 -4.24 -17.60 -0.86
C PRO A 87 -2.78 -17.47 -0.42
N LEU A 88 -2.43 -18.16 0.66
CA LEU A 88 -1.06 -18.23 1.12
C LEU A 88 -0.40 -19.39 0.37
N GLU A 89 0.46 -19.06 -0.58
CA GLU A 89 1.41 -20.03 -1.12
C GLU A 89 2.39 -20.36 0.00
N VAL A 90 2.20 -21.52 0.65
CA VAL A 90 3.09 -21.96 1.71
C VAL A 90 4.50 -22.01 1.14
N PRO A 91 5.43 -21.20 1.66
CA PRO A 91 6.81 -21.25 1.24
C PRO A 91 7.35 -22.66 1.43
N LYS A 92 8.17 -23.15 0.50
CA LYS A 92 8.76 -24.49 0.60
C LYS A 92 9.74 -24.62 1.77
N GLN A 93 10.18 -23.50 2.33
CA GLN A 93 11.09 -23.43 3.45
C GLN A 93 10.31 -23.20 4.73
N ASP A 94 10.51 -24.10 5.69
CA ASP A 94 10.05 -23.91 7.06
C ASP A 94 10.71 -22.65 7.63
N GLY A 95 9.94 -21.87 8.39
CA GLY A 95 10.38 -20.57 8.88
C GLY A 95 9.23 -19.70 9.37
N GLU A 96 9.59 -18.50 9.80
CA GLU A 96 8.66 -17.50 10.26
C GLU A 96 8.44 -16.48 9.15
N TYR A 97 7.18 -16.16 8.89
CA TYR A 97 6.76 -15.21 7.87
C TYR A 97 5.87 -14.15 8.49
N MET A 98 5.88 -12.97 7.89
CA MET A 98 4.99 -11.87 8.24
C MET A 98 4.09 -11.56 7.05
N LEU A 99 2.78 -11.51 7.30
CA LEU A 99 1.82 -11.01 6.33
C LEU A 99 1.79 -9.48 6.45
N TRP A 100 2.14 -8.82 5.35
CA TRP A 100 2.17 -7.36 5.25
C TRP A 100 1.05 -6.86 4.35
N LEU A 101 0.53 -5.67 4.62
CA LEU A 101 -0.41 -4.95 3.77
C LEU A 101 0.26 -3.70 3.21
N PHE A 102 0.30 -3.59 1.89
CA PHE A 102 0.91 -2.46 1.18
C PHE A 102 -0.14 -1.57 0.54
N HIS A 103 0.12 -0.26 0.52
CA HIS A 103 -0.59 0.63 -0.38
C HIS A 103 -0.15 0.37 -1.82
N VAL A 104 -1.10 0.32 -2.75
CA VAL A 104 -0.80 0.16 -4.18
C VAL A 104 -1.56 1.17 -5.00
N GLU A 105 -0.85 1.70 -6.00
CA GLU A 105 -1.40 2.58 -7.03
C GLU A 105 -1.38 1.85 -8.36
N LYS A 106 -2.47 1.98 -9.11
CA LYS A 106 -2.52 1.51 -10.49
C LYS A 106 -3.25 2.52 -11.37
N PRO A 107 -2.82 2.72 -12.62
CA PRO A 107 -3.59 3.46 -13.60
C PRO A 107 -5.00 2.91 -13.71
N ASP A 108 -5.97 3.79 -13.82
CA ASP A 108 -7.37 3.43 -14.00
C ASP A 108 -7.64 3.20 -15.49
N ALA A 109 -7.74 1.93 -15.89
CA ALA A 109 -7.98 1.52 -17.27
C ALA A 109 -9.30 2.09 -17.85
N GLU A 110 -10.28 2.44 -17.02
CA GLU A 110 -11.54 3.03 -17.48
C GLU A 110 -11.40 4.54 -17.76
N SER A 111 -10.31 5.15 -17.33
CA SER A 111 -10.08 6.60 -17.42
C SER A 111 -9.30 7.04 -18.66
N GLN A 112 -9.26 6.22 -19.71
CA GLN A 112 -8.47 6.51 -20.91
C GLN A 112 -8.91 7.80 -21.60
N ARG A 113 -7.92 8.63 -21.95
CA ARG A 113 -8.08 9.88 -22.69
C ARG A 113 -7.08 9.93 -23.85
N PRO A 114 -7.43 10.56 -24.98
CA PRO A 114 -6.47 10.80 -26.05
C PRO A 114 -5.38 11.76 -25.58
N VAL A 115 -4.13 11.47 -25.93
CA VAL A 115 -3.00 12.38 -25.72
C VAL A 115 -3.01 13.42 -26.83
N TYR A 116 -2.94 14.70 -26.47
CA TYR A 116 -3.02 15.82 -27.41
C TYR A 116 -1.99 15.67 -28.55
N ASP A 117 -2.46 15.90 -29.78
CA ASP A 117 -1.64 15.85 -31.01
C ASP A 117 -0.97 14.48 -31.28
N THR A 118 -1.58 13.39 -30.79
CA THR A 118 -1.11 12.02 -31.07
C THR A 118 -2.29 11.07 -31.30
N ASN A 119 -2.00 9.86 -31.80
CA ASN A 119 -2.97 8.76 -31.87
C ASN A 119 -2.96 7.86 -30.61
N GLU A 120 -2.24 8.27 -29.56
CA GLU A 120 -2.12 7.51 -28.31
C GLU A 120 -3.29 7.81 -27.36
N THR A 121 -3.69 6.81 -26.58
CA THR A 121 -4.54 6.99 -25.40
C THR A 121 -3.76 6.63 -24.15
N ARG A 122 -4.03 7.35 -23.05
CA ARG A 122 -3.45 7.08 -21.73
C ARG A 122 -4.49 7.25 -20.64
N GLU A 123 -4.34 6.49 -19.57
CA GLU A 123 -5.15 6.61 -18.37
C GLU A 123 -4.95 7.99 -17.74
N SER A 124 -6.05 8.66 -17.41
CA SER A 124 -6.04 10.01 -16.81
C SER A 124 -6.22 10.01 -15.29
N ARG A 125 -6.42 8.83 -14.69
CA ARG A 125 -6.63 8.64 -13.25
C ARG A 125 -5.79 7.49 -12.72
N VAL A 126 -5.53 7.54 -11.42
CA VAL A 126 -4.89 6.48 -10.64
C VAL A 126 -5.90 6.03 -9.59
N THR A 127 -6.04 4.72 -9.44
CA THR A 127 -6.79 4.13 -8.33
C THR A 127 -5.83 3.66 -7.24
N GLU A 128 -6.19 3.98 -6.01
CA GLU A 128 -5.50 3.54 -4.82
C GLU A 128 -6.19 2.29 -4.24
N GLY A 129 -5.38 1.38 -3.72
CA GLY A 129 -5.84 0.15 -3.08
C GLY A 129 -4.84 -0.40 -2.08
N ALA A 130 -5.10 -1.62 -1.63
CA ALA A 130 -4.23 -2.35 -0.72
C ALA A 130 -3.91 -3.74 -1.29
N ALA A 131 -2.64 -4.15 -1.18
CA ALA A 131 -2.18 -5.46 -1.62
C ALA A 131 -1.47 -6.19 -0.46
N PRO A 132 -2.01 -7.32 -0.01
CA PRO A 132 -1.35 -8.15 0.99
C PRO A 132 -0.23 -8.99 0.36
N ARG A 133 0.90 -9.11 1.04
CA ARG A 133 2.05 -9.91 0.60
C ARG A 133 2.69 -10.63 1.79
N LEU A 134 3.13 -11.85 1.57
CA LEU A 134 3.83 -12.64 2.56
C LEU A 134 5.34 -12.50 2.35
N HIS A 135 6.07 -12.14 3.41
CA HIS A 135 7.52 -12.02 3.38
C HIS A 135 8.15 -12.77 4.56
N PRO A 136 9.43 -13.18 4.47
CA PRO A 136 10.19 -13.64 5.62
C PRO A 136 10.07 -12.68 6.82
N PHE A 137 10.05 -13.22 8.04
CA PHE A 137 9.87 -12.42 9.26
C PHE A 137 10.99 -11.40 9.49
N GLU A 138 12.20 -11.69 9.02
CA GLU A 138 13.38 -10.82 9.16
C GLU A 138 13.32 -9.58 8.26
N ASP A 139 12.48 -9.59 7.22
CA ASP A 139 12.34 -8.47 6.30
C ASP A 139 11.45 -7.38 6.90
N GLU A 140 11.98 -6.16 6.99
CA GLU A 140 11.22 -4.97 7.40
C GLU A 140 10.79 -4.14 6.19
N PHE A 141 9.50 -3.77 6.17
CA PHE A 141 8.92 -2.93 5.12
C PHE A 141 8.32 -1.65 5.75
N PRO A 142 9.04 -0.51 5.71
CA PRO A 142 8.54 0.76 6.26
C PRO A 142 7.25 1.26 5.58
N ASP A 143 7.06 0.91 4.32
CA ASP A 143 5.92 1.21 3.46
C ASP A 143 4.77 0.19 3.59
N GLY A 144 4.91 -0.81 4.46
CA GLY A 144 3.91 -1.82 4.75
C GLY A 144 3.36 -1.72 6.17
N ILE A 145 2.19 -2.34 6.38
CA ILE A 145 1.62 -2.60 7.71
C ILE A 145 1.77 -4.08 8.01
N ALA A 146 2.48 -4.41 9.09
CA ALA A 146 2.55 -5.78 9.59
C ALA A 146 1.17 -6.19 10.16
N LEU A 147 0.59 -7.27 9.62
CA LEU A 147 -0.73 -7.75 10.02
C LEU A 147 -0.65 -8.93 10.97
N CYS A 148 0.05 -10.00 10.58
CA CYS A 148 0.05 -11.25 11.31
C CYS A 148 1.31 -12.06 11.04
N ARG A 149 1.89 -12.63 12.10
CA ARG A 149 3.00 -13.59 12.01
C ARG A 149 2.46 -14.99 11.75
N ILE A 150 3.11 -15.70 10.84
CA ILE A 150 2.74 -17.04 10.41
C ILE A 150 3.96 -17.94 10.54
N ASN A 151 3.86 -18.99 11.35
CA ASN A 151 4.92 -19.98 11.48
C ASN A 151 4.66 -21.15 10.54
N VAL A 152 5.64 -21.52 9.72
CA VAL A 152 5.59 -22.67 8.82
C VAL A 152 6.52 -23.75 9.34
N ARG A 153 6.00 -24.93 9.67
CA ARG A 153 6.75 -26.10 10.11
C ARG A 153 6.31 -27.34 9.34
N LEU A 154 7.26 -28.11 8.82
CA LEU A 154 7.02 -29.32 8.03
C LEU A 154 6.02 -29.08 6.87
N GLY A 155 6.09 -27.91 6.23
CA GLY A 155 5.15 -27.50 5.18
C GLY A 155 3.70 -27.29 5.65
N ARG A 156 3.48 -27.14 6.97
CA ARG A 156 2.19 -26.80 7.58
C ARG A 156 2.28 -25.47 8.31
N MET A 157 1.26 -24.64 8.17
CA MET A 157 1.16 -23.41 8.96
C MET A 157 0.63 -23.74 10.36
N VAL A 158 1.32 -23.23 11.37
CA VAL A 158 0.97 -23.31 12.79
C VAL A 158 0.90 -21.88 13.31
N GLN A 159 -0.17 -21.56 14.04
CA GLN A 159 -0.31 -20.25 14.69
C GLN A 159 0.60 -20.17 15.90
#